data_AF-A0A1G0GN59-F1
#
_entry.id   AF-A0A1G0GN59-F1
#
_cell.length_a   1.000
_cell.length_b   1.000
_cell.length_c   1.000
_cell.angle_alpha   90.00
_cell.angle_beta   90.00
_cell.angle_gamma   90.00
#
_symmetry.space_group_name_H-M   'P 1'
#
loop_
_entity.id
_entity.type
_entity.pdbx_description
1 polymer ?
#
loop_
_entity_poly.entity_id
_entity_poly.type
_entity_poly.pdbx_seq_one_letter_code
_entity_poly.pdbx_strand_id
1 'polypeptide(L)'
;MYEDHVFKISVLVLFAVFVVKIFYCYMLNNILNRVPRENQQFPQWFIWLCLIPLLGIVFEWIMLPFGIPNALKKMFSTNQDAINSATTLFKLAIAQLVFTMLGIFFLIKPINQIAAILGIVFWLIYWVMIVLFDRKYLKR
;
A
#
# COMPACT_ATOMS: atom_id res chain seq x y z
N MET A 1 -19.30 25.43 18.95
CA MET A 1 -18.03 25.35 19.72
C MET A 1 -17.45 23.93 19.76
N TYR A 2 -18.12 22.91 20.32
CA TYR A 2 -17.61 21.51 20.30
C TYR A 2 -17.43 20.96 18.87
N GLU A 3 -18.42 21.18 17.99
CA GLU A 3 -18.37 20.73 16.60
C GLU A 3 -17.21 21.34 15.81
N ASP A 4 -16.88 22.60 16.08
CA ASP A 4 -15.76 23.31 15.44
C ASP A 4 -14.41 22.70 15.80
N HIS A 5 -14.25 22.23 17.05
CA HIS A 5 -13.04 21.54 17.49
C HIS A 5 -12.90 20.17 16.87
N VAL A 6 -13.99 19.38 16.83
CA VAL A 6 -13.99 18.05 16.19
C VAL A 6 -13.66 18.18 14.71
N PHE A 7 -14.29 19.13 14.01
CA PHE A 7 -14.02 19.38 12.59
C PHE A 7 -12.54 19.73 12.34
N LYS A 8 -11.96 20.65 13.12
CA LYS A 8 -10.55 21.03 13.00
C LYS A 8 -9.60 19.85 13.24
N ILE A 9 -9.89 19.03 14.26
CA ILE A 9 -9.09 17.84 14.56
C ILE A 9 -9.19 16.83 13.41
N SER A 10 -10.39 16.57 12.89
CA SER A 10 -10.59 15.66 11.76
C SER A 10 -9.85 16.11 10.51
N VAL A 11 -9.89 17.41 10.18
CA VAL A 11 -9.15 17.98 9.04
C VAL A 11 -7.64 17.82 9.24
N LEU A 12 -7.13 18.08 10.44
CA LEU A 12 -5.71 17.93 10.75
C LEU A 12 -5.25 16.46 10.64
N VAL A 13 -6.04 15.52 11.13
CA VAL A 13 -5.77 14.08 11.02
C VAL A 13 -5.78 13.63 9.56
N LEU A 14 -6.78 14.04 8.78
CA LEU A 14 -6.87 13.73 7.34
C LEU A 14 -5.66 14.28 6.58
N PHE A 15 -5.25 15.52 6.88
CA PHE A 15 -4.06 16.11 6.28
C PHE A 15 -2.79 15.35 6.63
N ALA A 16 -2.61 14.97 7.90
CA ALA A 16 -1.46 14.17 8.33
C ALA A 16 -1.42 12.80 7.62
N VAL A 17 -2.55 12.09 7.56
CA VAL A 17 -2.65 10.80 6.85
C VAL A 17 -2.33 10.97 5.36
N PHE A 18 -2.81 12.05 4.73
CA PHE A 18 -2.52 12.34 3.33
C PHE A 18 -1.02 12.55 3.09
N VAL A 19 -0.34 13.33 3.95
CA VAL A 19 1.11 13.54 3.87
C VAL A 19 1.87 12.22 4.01
N VAL A 20 1.49 11.37 4.98
CA VAL A 20 2.10 10.04 5.15
C VAL A 20 1.88 9.17 3.91
N LYS A 21 0.70 9.24 3.28
CA LYS A 21 0.37 8.52 2.04
C LYS A 21 1.25 8.98 0.86
N ILE A 22 1.58 10.27 0.77
CA ILE A 22 2.53 10.78 -0.23
C ILE A 22 3.91 10.14 -0.05
N PHE A 23 4.44 10.09 1.18
CA PHE A 23 5.73 9.43 1.45
C PHE A 23 5.71 7.94 1.09
N TYR A 24 4.61 7.26 1.41
CA TYR A 24 4.40 5.87 1.04
C TYR A 24 4.44 5.68 -0.49
N CYS A 25 3.64 6.44 -1.24
CA CYS A 25 3.63 6.41 -2.71
C CYS A 25 5.01 6.76 -3.31
N TYR A 26 5.68 7.77 -2.77
CA TYR A 26 7.02 8.15 -3.22
C TYR A 26 8.02 7.00 -3.08
N MET A 27 8.00 6.30 -1.94
CA MET A 27 8.88 5.17 -1.68
C MET A 27 8.58 3.98 -2.59
N LEU A 28 7.30 3.64 -2.80
CA LEU A 28 6.93 2.61 -3.79
C LEU A 28 7.38 2.99 -5.21
N ASN A 29 7.23 4.26 -5.60
CA ASN A 29 7.65 4.76 -6.91
C ASN A 29 9.18 4.64 -7.07
N ASN A 30 9.95 4.98 -6.03
CA ASN A 30 11.39 4.81 -6.04
C ASN A 30 11.82 3.34 -6.13
N ILE A 31 11.10 2.42 -5.47
CA ILE A 31 11.35 0.98 -5.57
C ILE A 31 11.08 0.47 -6.99
N LEU A 32 9.92 0.80 -7.58
CA LEU A 32 9.62 0.39 -8.94
C LEU A 32 10.58 0.99 -9.97
N ASN A 33 11.07 2.22 -9.76
CA ASN A 33 12.05 2.84 -10.65
C ASN A 33 13.39 2.06 -10.72
N ARG A 34 13.69 1.21 -9.72
CA ARG A 34 14.85 0.32 -9.72
C ARG A 34 14.60 -1.01 -10.43
N VAL A 35 13.34 -1.34 -10.68
CA VAL A 35 12.96 -2.57 -11.40
C VAL A 35 13.03 -2.30 -12.90
N PRO A 36 13.72 -3.13 -13.70
CA PRO A 36 13.77 -2.96 -15.15
C PRO A 36 12.37 -2.91 -15.78
N ARG A 37 12.18 -2.05 -16.80
CA ARG A 37 10.85 -1.78 -17.38
C ARG A 37 10.20 -3.02 -17.98
N GLU A 38 11.00 -3.93 -18.55
CA GLU A 38 10.61 -5.23 -19.07
C GLU A 38 10.00 -6.16 -18.01
N ASN A 39 10.35 -5.95 -16.73
CA ASN A 39 9.81 -6.71 -15.62
C ASN A 39 8.56 -6.05 -15.01
N GLN A 40 8.30 -4.77 -15.31
CA GLN A 40 7.14 -4.05 -14.80
C GLN A 40 5.87 -4.45 -15.58
N GLN A 41 4.83 -4.89 -14.87
CA GLN A 41 3.53 -5.19 -15.48
C GLN A 41 2.71 -3.93 -15.75
N PHE A 42 2.86 -2.91 -14.90
CA PHE A 42 2.16 -1.63 -15.01
C PHE A 42 3.16 -0.48 -14.99
N PRO A 43 2.82 0.67 -15.60
CA PRO A 43 3.67 1.85 -15.53
C PRO A 43 3.86 2.31 -14.08
N GLN A 44 5.10 2.62 -13.71
CA GLN A 44 5.49 3.19 -12.41
C GLN A 44 4.55 4.30 -11.92
N TRP A 45 4.13 5.20 -12.81
CA TRP A 45 3.36 6.38 -12.45
C TRP A 45 1.95 6.05 -11.91
N PHE A 46 1.44 4.82 -12.12
CA PHE A 46 0.17 4.36 -11.55
C PHE A 46 0.15 4.44 -10.01
N ILE A 47 1.31 4.39 -9.35
CA ILE A 47 1.39 4.53 -7.88
C ILE A 47 0.83 5.88 -7.41
N TRP A 48 0.99 6.95 -8.19
CA TRP A 48 0.49 8.27 -7.83
C TRP A 48 -1.03 8.34 -7.84
N LEU A 49 -1.69 7.48 -8.63
CA LEU A 49 -3.15 7.41 -8.67
C LEU A 49 -3.74 6.83 -7.37
N CYS A 50 -2.95 6.11 -6.57
CA CYS A 50 -3.34 5.66 -5.22
C CYS A 50 -3.65 6.84 -4.27
N LEU A 51 -3.16 8.06 -4.56
CA LEU A 51 -3.44 9.25 -3.74
C LEU A 51 -4.88 9.79 -3.93
N ILE A 52 -5.56 9.42 -5.01
CA ILE A 52 -6.93 9.85 -5.28
C ILE A 52 -7.87 9.04 -4.35
N PRO A 53 -8.76 9.64 -3.54
CA PRO A 53 -9.50 8.88 -2.52
C PRO A 53 -10.34 7.71 -3.06
N LEU A 54 -11.18 7.95 -4.08
CA LEU A 54 -12.07 6.92 -4.63
C LEU A 54 -11.38 6.04 -5.66
N LEU A 55 -10.68 6.66 -6.63
CA LEU A 55 -9.96 5.92 -7.66
C LEU A 55 -8.73 5.20 -7.11
N GLY A 56 -8.10 5.75 -6.08
CA GLY A 56 -6.89 5.20 -5.50
C GLY A 56 -7.09 3.84 -4.87
N ILE A 57 -8.29 3.53 -4.35
CA ILE A 57 -8.62 2.17 -3.89
C ILE A 57 -8.47 1.17 -5.05
N VAL A 58 -8.98 1.51 -6.24
CA VAL A 58 -8.87 0.64 -7.43
C VAL A 58 -7.40 0.47 -7.84
N PHE A 59 -6.62 1.54 -7.84
CA PHE A 59 -5.19 1.47 -8.17
C PHE A 59 -4.37 0.73 -7.11
N GLU A 60 -4.74 0.83 -5.85
CA GLU A 60 -4.16 0.03 -4.77
C GLU A 60 -4.43 -1.47 -4.98
N TRP A 61 -5.64 -1.84 -5.38
CA TRP A 61 -6.00 -3.21 -5.77
C TRP A 61 -5.20 -3.75 -6.95
N ILE A 62 -4.79 -2.89 -7.88
CA ILE A 62 -3.99 -3.28 -9.04
C ILE A 62 -2.50 -3.34 -8.65
N MET A 63 -1.98 -2.29 -8.03
CA MET A 63 -0.54 -2.09 -7.83
C MET A 63 0.02 -2.88 -6.65
N LEU A 64 -0.67 -2.93 -5.51
CA LEU A 64 -0.12 -3.51 -4.29
C LEU A 64 0.00 -5.04 -4.34
N PRO A 65 -1.05 -5.79 -4.73
CA PRO A 65 -0.92 -7.23 -4.87
C PRO A 65 -0.28 -7.60 -6.21
N PHE A 66 -0.72 -7.05 -7.34
CA PHE A 66 -0.28 -7.56 -8.64
C PHE A 66 0.94 -6.81 -9.17
N GLY A 67 0.88 -5.48 -9.26
CA GLY A 67 1.95 -4.70 -9.90
C GLY A 67 3.32 -4.88 -9.26
N ILE A 68 3.45 -4.57 -7.98
CA ILE A 68 4.73 -4.55 -7.28
C ILE A 68 5.27 -5.97 -7.05
N PRO A 69 4.55 -6.90 -6.39
CA PRO A 69 5.03 -8.26 -6.19
C PRO A 69 5.41 -9.00 -7.47
N ASN A 70 4.64 -8.88 -8.55
CA ASN A 70 4.98 -9.58 -9.80
C ASN A 70 6.23 -8.99 -10.46
N ALA A 71 6.39 -7.66 -10.43
CA ALA A 71 7.58 -7.01 -10.95
C ALA A 71 8.84 -7.45 -10.18
N LEU A 72 8.75 -7.53 -8.85
CA LEU A 72 9.83 -8.04 -8.00
C LEU A 72 10.13 -9.53 -8.27
N LYS A 73 9.12 -10.38 -8.38
CA LYS A 73 9.30 -11.81 -8.69
C LYS A 73 10.01 -12.02 -10.03
N LYS A 74 9.65 -11.25 -11.06
CA LYS A 74 10.31 -11.31 -12.37
C LYS A 74 11.78 -10.87 -12.31
N MET A 75 12.06 -9.77 -11.61
CA MET A 75 13.42 -9.25 -11.43
C MET A 75 14.33 -10.23 -10.70
N PHE A 76 13.80 -10.94 -9.71
CA PHE A 76 14.55 -11.89 -8.88
C PHE A 76 14.17 -13.35 -9.16
N SER A 77 13.93 -13.70 -10.42
CA SER A 77 13.47 -15.03 -10.84
C SER A 77 14.43 -16.18 -10.46
N THR A 78 15.69 -15.87 -10.19
CA THR A 78 16.72 -16.83 -9.76
C THR A 78 16.92 -16.89 -8.24
N ASN A 79 16.32 -15.99 -7.47
CA ASN A 79 16.48 -15.91 -6.01
C ASN A 79 15.19 -16.30 -5.29
N GLN A 80 15.14 -17.54 -4.79
CA GLN A 80 13.94 -18.09 -4.17
C GLN A 80 13.50 -17.32 -2.91
N ASP A 81 14.43 -16.78 -2.12
CA ASP A 81 14.10 -15.99 -0.92
C ASP A 81 13.43 -14.66 -1.28
N ALA A 82 13.88 -14.02 -2.36
CA ALA A 82 13.26 -12.81 -2.88
C ALA A 82 11.85 -13.10 -3.42
N ILE A 83 11.68 -14.22 -4.14
CA ILE A 83 10.36 -14.67 -4.64
C ILE A 83 9.39 -14.94 -3.48
N ASN A 84 9.86 -15.61 -2.42
CA ASN A 84 9.07 -15.90 -1.24
C ASN A 84 8.67 -14.60 -0.52
N SER A 85 9.62 -13.66 -0.37
CA SER A 85 9.35 -12.34 0.23
C SER A 85 8.34 -11.53 -0.58
N ALA A 86 8.45 -11.52 -1.91
CA ALA A 86 7.47 -10.90 -2.79
C ALA A 86 6.09 -11.58 -2.72
N THR A 87 6.05 -12.90 -2.51
CA THR A 87 4.78 -13.63 -2.29
C THR A 87 4.14 -13.24 -0.95
N THR A 88 4.93 -13.01 0.09
CA THR A 88 4.43 -12.47 1.37
C THR A 88 3.85 -11.06 1.18
N LEU A 89 4.51 -10.19 0.41
CA LEU A 89 3.97 -8.87 0.07
C LEU A 89 2.62 -8.96 -0.64
N PHE A 90 2.48 -9.87 -1.62
CA PHE A 90 1.20 -10.14 -2.28
C PHE A 90 0.08 -10.48 -1.28
N LYS A 91 0.34 -11.42 -0.36
CA LYS A 91 -0.64 -11.85 0.65
C LYS A 91 -1.01 -10.70 1.61
N LEU A 92 -0.02 -9.91 2.03
CA LEU A 92 -0.23 -8.75 2.90
C LEU A 92 -1.05 -7.66 2.21
N ALA A 93 -0.79 -7.38 0.93
CA ALA A 93 -1.57 -6.43 0.15
C ALA A 93 -3.05 -6.85 0.05
N ILE A 94 -3.32 -8.13 -0.24
CA ILE A 94 -4.70 -8.63 -0.27
C ILE A 94 -5.36 -8.48 1.09
N ALA A 95 -4.69 -8.90 2.16
CA ALA A 95 -5.25 -8.78 3.52
C ALA A 95 -5.58 -7.32 3.85
N GLN A 96 -4.64 -6.40 3.60
CA GLN A 96 -4.85 -4.95 3.77
C GLN A 96 -6.10 -4.46 3.03
N LEU A 97 -6.20 -4.79 1.74
CA LEU A 97 -7.29 -4.30 0.89
C LEU A 97 -8.63 -4.87 1.30
N VAL A 98 -8.70 -6.16 1.68
CA VAL A 98 -9.92 -6.78 2.19
C VAL A 98 -10.39 -6.09 3.47
N PHE A 99 -9.50 -5.89 4.45
CA PHE A 99 -9.86 -5.21 5.70
C PHE A 99 -10.23 -3.74 5.47
N THR A 100 -9.57 -3.06 4.55
CA THR A 100 -9.91 -1.67 4.18
C THR A 100 -11.30 -1.60 3.55
N MET A 101 -11.63 -2.50 2.63
CA MET A 101 -12.95 -2.57 2.01
C MET A 101 -14.04 -2.91 3.02
N LEU A 102 -13.78 -3.84 3.94
CA LEU A 102 -14.70 -4.14 5.05
C LEU A 102 -14.88 -2.92 5.97
N GLY A 103 -13.82 -2.17 6.25
CA GLY A 103 -13.90 -0.92 7.02
C GLY A 103 -14.67 0.20 6.31
N ILE A 104 -14.78 0.18 4.98
CA ILE A 104 -15.51 1.24 4.25
C ILE A 104 -16.96 0.84 3.97
N PHE A 105 -17.18 -0.39 3.49
CA PHE A 105 -18.48 -0.80 2.94
C PHE A 105 -19.35 -1.60 3.92
N PHE A 106 -18.80 -2.09 5.02
CA PHE A 106 -19.57 -2.91 5.96
C PHE A 106 -20.45 -2.04 6.85
N LEU A 107 -21.76 -2.31 6.86
CA LEU A 107 -22.77 -1.49 7.55
C LEU A 107 -22.82 -1.71 9.08
N ILE A 108 -22.28 -2.83 9.56
CA ILE A 108 -22.28 -3.16 11.00
C ILE A 108 -21.14 -2.39 11.69
N LYS A 109 -21.50 -1.29 12.37
CA LYS A 109 -20.57 -0.32 12.99
C LYS A 109 -19.39 -0.93 13.78
N PRO A 110 -19.58 -1.87 14.72
CA PRO A 110 -18.44 -2.41 15.48
C PRO A 110 -17.45 -3.20 14.62
N ILE A 111 -17.95 -3.98 13.66
CA ILE A 111 -17.12 -4.79 12.75
C ILE A 111 -16.34 -3.89 11.79
N ASN A 112 -17.00 -2.85 11.29
CA ASN A 112 -16.39 -1.83 10.44
C ASN A 112 -15.18 -1.18 11.13
N GLN A 113 -15.33 -0.73 12.37
CA GLN A 113 -14.24 -0.07 13.12
C GLN A 113 -13.03 -1.00 13.32
N ILE A 114 -13.27 -2.26 13.69
CA ILE A 114 -12.20 -3.25 13.84
C ILE A 114 -11.52 -3.52 12.50
N ALA A 115 -12.28 -3.69 11.42
CA ALA A 115 -11.74 -3.91 10.09
C ALA A 115 -10.90 -2.71 9.61
N ALA A 116 -11.34 -1.48 9.86
CA ALA A 116 -10.59 -0.28 9.53
C ALA A 116 -9.24 -0.22 10.27
N ILE A 117 -9.21 -0.54 11.57
CA ILE A 117 -7.97 -0.62 12.36
C ILE A 117 -7.03 -1.69 11.79
N LEU A 118 -7.55 -2.89 11.49
CA LEU A 118 -6.77 -3.95 10.88
C LEU A 118 -6.22 -3.54 9.50
N GLY A 119 -7.00 -2.84 8.68
CA GLY A 119 -6.56 -2.30 7.39
C GLY A 119 -5.33 -1.40 7.53
N ILE A 120 -5.34 -0.49 8.52
CA ILE A 120 -4.19 0.38 8.83
C ILE A 120 -2.99 -0.44 9.30
N VAL A 121 -3.19 -1.43 10.19
CA VAL A 121 -2.11 -2.30 10.69
C VAL A 121 -1.45 -3.06 9.53
N PHE A 122 -2.24 -3.69 8.66
CA PHE A 122 -1.71 -4.40 7.49
C PHE A 122 -1.00 -3.46 6.51
N TRP A 123 -1.48 -2.23 6.34
CA TRP A 123 -0.81 -1.22 5.51
C TRP A 123 0.57 -0.86 6.07
N LEU A 124 0.69 -0.66 7.38
CA LEU A 124 1.98 -0.41 8.04
C LEU A 124 2.92 -1.62 7.92
N ILE A 125 2.41 -2.85 8.12
CA ILE A 125 3.20 -4.07 7.96
C ILE A 125 3.70 -4.21 6.52
N TYR A 126 2.83 -3.98 5.53
CA TYR A 126 3.21 -4.01 4.12
C TYR A 126 4.31 -2.98 3.83
N TRP A 127 4.16 -1.75 4.32
CA TRP A 127 5.16 -0.70 4.18
C TRP A 127 6.52 -1.13 4.77
N VAL A 128 6.54 -1.62 6.01
CA VAL A 128 7.79 -2.08 6.63
C VAL A 128 8.42 -3.21 5.81
N MET A 129 7.63 -4.17 5.35
CA MET A 129 8.11 -5.32 4.57
C MET A 129 8.69 -4.91 3.22
N ILE A 130 8.07 -3.96 2.50
CA ILE A 130 8.61 -3.49 1.21
C ILE A 130 9.90 -2.69 1.41
N VAL A 131 10.03 -1.94 2.50
CA VAL A 131 11.28 -1.23 2.86
C VAL A 131 12.39 -2.23 3.21
N LEU A 132 12.07 -3.29 3.95
CA LEU A 132 13.03 -4.37 4.24
C LEU A 132 13.46 -5.07 2.95
N PHE A 133 12.53 -5.31 2.02
CA PHE A 133 12.84 -5.86 0.71
C PHE A 133 13.80 -4.95 -0.06
N ASP A 134 13.53 -3.63 -0.12
CA ASP A 134 14.40 -2.66 -0.79
C ASP A 134 15.83 -2.69 -0.24
N ARG A 135 15.95 -2.68 1.09
CA ARG A 135 17.27 -2.73 1.76
C ARG A 135 18.02 -4.03 1.51
N LYS A 136 17.32 -5.16 1.46
CA LYS A 136 17.95 -6.49 1.35
C LYS A 136 18.33 -6.84 -0.10
N TYR A 137 17.52 -6.43 -1.07
CA TYR A 137 17.65 -6.93 -2.44
C TYR A 137 17.92 -5.84 -3.50
N LEU A 138 17.48 -4.60 -3.28
CA LEU A 138 17.55 -3.53 -4.30
C LEU A 138 18.66 -2.51 -4.07
N LYS A 139 19.01 -2.23 -2.81
CA LYS A 139 20.20 -1.42 -2.48
C LYS A 139 21.46 -2.28 -2.63
N ARG A 140 22.06 -2.26 -3.83
CA ARG A 140 23.48 -2.51 -4.03
C ARG A 140 24.23 -1.20 -4.05
#